data_AF-A0A3P5XGZ9-F1
#
_entry.id   AF-A0A3P5XGZ9-F1
#
_cell.length_a   1.000
_cell.length_b   1.000
_cell.length_c   1.000
_cell.angle_alpha   90.00
_cell.angle_beta   90.00
_cell.angle_gamma   90.00
#
_symmetry.space_group_name_H-M   'P 1'
#
loop_
_entity.id
_entity.type
_entity.pdbx_description
1 polymer ?
#
loop_
_entity_poly.entity_id
_entity_poly.type
_entity_poly.pdbx_seq_one_letter_code
_entity_poly.pdbx_strand_id
1 'polypeptide(L)'
;MSVRHHSVAFLRANTPGLRVAHAHEIVAAFFGYKSNIALKSDAAYPIDDIAKAQTMVPDVEGIKTRLAKLIGLPAAIPSAFEIADMLTRFLVDNGWFGGTVWLYETVENYVTEVYLVEKDYEIMNQLSGVMAETNAYFDEAYFEEVEVTRTNDGMIIEAAGQYYGSNDPDRVFAGDTIDMTATIKLDRVAGHTCFGEEDFMIGGELNDDWYEDA
;
A
#
# COMPACT_ATOMS: atom_id res chain seq x y z
N MET A 1 -16.63 22.61 5.80
CA MET A 1 -15.58 23.22 4.95
C MET A 1 -14.67 22.08 4.51
N SER A 2 -14.41 21.90 3.21
CA SER A 2 -13.87 20.65 2.63
C SER A 2 -12.41 20.33 3.04
N VAL A 3 -12.08 19.04 3.14
CA VAL A 3 -10.74 18.47 3.42
C VAL A 3 -9.70 19.11 2.50
N ARG A 4 -10.01 19.16 1.20
CA ARG A 4 -9.15 19.73 0.16
C ARG A 4 -8.66 21.14 0.51
N HIS A 5 -9.57 21.99 0.96
CA HIS A 5 -9.26 23.39 1.21
C HIS A 5 -8.26 23.52 2.36
N HIS A 6 -8.43 22.72 3.40
CA HIS A 6 -7.53 22.69 4.55
C HIS A 6 -6.17 22.08 4.19
N SER A 7 -6.13 20.98 3.44
CA SER A 7 -4.86 20.39 2.97
C SER A 7 -4.05 21.37 2.12
N VAL A 8 -4.70 22.13 1.23
CA VAL A 8 -4.04 23.16 0.41
C VAL A 8 -3.53 24.32 1.26
N ALA A 9 -4.33 24.79 2.21
CA ALA A 9 -3.93 25.86 3.12
C ALA A 9 -2.73 25.43 3.98
N PHE A 10 -2.78 24.23 4.54
CA PHE A 10 -1.72 23.62 5.35
C PHE A 10 -0.42 23.47 4.55
N LEU A 11 -0.46 22.88 3.36
CA LEU A 11 0.72 22.68 2.53
C LEU A 11 1.41 24.02 2.22
N ARG A 12 0.63 25.06 1.90
CA ARG A 12 1.19 26.39 1.63
C ARG A 12 1.79 27.04 2.86
N ALA A 13 1.16 26.89 4.02
CA ALA A 13 1.68 27.43 5.28
C ALA A 13 3.04 26.82 5.64
N ASN A 14 3.25 25.55 5.27
CA ASN A 14 4.48 24.80 5.54
C ASN A 14 5.43 24.70 4.33
N THR A 15 5.15 25.40 3.23
CA THR A 15 6.06 25.48 2.07
C THR A 15 6.10 26.91 1.54
N PRO A 16 6.96 27.77 2.13
CA PRO A 16 7.06 29.18 1.75
C PRO A 16 7.32 29.36 0.24
N GLY A 17 6.58 30.28 -0.37
CA GLY A 17 6.67 30.55 -1.81
C GLY A 17 5.84 29.61 -2.70
N LEU A 18 5.19 28.59 -2.15
CA LEU A 18 4.33 27.70 -2.93
C LEU A 18 3.07 28.43 -3.41
N ARG A 19 2.91 28.50 -4.74
CA ARG A 19 1.73 29.09 -5.39
C ARG A 19 0.49 28.26 -5.08
N VAL A 20 -0.66 28.93 -4.92
CA VAL A 20 -1.95 28.27 -4.65
C VAL A 20 -2.30 27.22 -5.70
N ALA A 21 -2.10 27.54 -6.98
CA ALA A 21 -2.37 26.61 -8.07
C ALA A 21 -1.52 25.33 -7.98
N HIS A 22 -0.24 25.44 -7.60
CA HIS A 22 0.65 24.28 -7.43
C HIS A 22 0.25 23.43 -6.23
N ALA A 23 -0.09 24.08 -5.11
CA ALA A 23 -0.57 23.36 -3.92
C ALA A 23 -1.84 22.55 -4.21
N HIS A 24 -2.76 23.09 -5.01
CA HIS A 24 -3.93 22.34 -5.47
C HIS A 24 -3.57 21.10 -6.29
N GLU A 25 -2.61 21.20 -7.21
CA GLU A 25 -2.18 20.06 -8.02
C GLU A 25 -1.41 19.01 -7.21
N ILE A 26 -0.61 19.44 -6.23
CA ILE A 26 0.11 18.52 -5.32
C ILE A 26 -0.86 17.79 -4.40
N VAL A 27 -1.82 18.50 -3.80
CA VAL A 27 -2.88 17.87 -2.98
C VAL A 27 -3.73 16.92 -3.81
N ALA A 28 -4.02 17.25 -5.07
CA ALA A 28 -4.70 16.32 -5.97
C ALA A 28 -3.88 15.05 -6.21
N ALA A 29 -2.57 15.20 -6.47
CA ALA A 29 -1.67 14.06 -6.62
C ALA A 29 -1.57 13.21 -5.35
N PHE A 30 -1.53 13.83 -4.16
CA PHE A 30 -1.56 13.11 -2.88
C PHE A 30 -2.79 12.19 -2.74
N PHE A 31 -3.95 12.62 -3.25
CA PHE A 31 -5.17 11.81 -3.30
C PHE A 31 -5.28 10.91 -4.55
N GLY A 32 -4.18 10.72 -5.28
CA GLY A 32 -4.07 9.85 -6.45
C GLY A 32 -4.71 10.38 -7.74
N TYR A 33 -4.96 11.70 -7.83
CA TYR A 33 -5.55 12.31 -9.02
C TYR A 33 -4.53 12.95 -9.96
N LYS A 34 -4.78 12.79 -11.26
CA LYS A 34 -4.00 13.43 -12.33
C LYS A 34 -4.20 14.94 -12.45
N SER A 35 -5.12 15.57 -11.71
CA SER A 35 -5.23 17.04 -11.61
C SER A 35 -6.21 17.45 -10.52
N ASN A 36 -6.17 18.72 -10.11
CA ASN A 36 -7.18 19.30 -9.20
C ASN A 36 -8.58 19.32 -9.82
N ILE A 37 -8.69 19.34 -11.16
CA ILE A 37 -9.99 19.26 -11.85
C ILE A 37 -10.54 17.83 -11.70
N ALA A 38 -9.72 16.80 -11.92
CA ALA A 38 -10.15 15.41 -11.75
C ALA A 38 -10.61 15.15 -10.31
N LEU A 39 -9.83 15.61 -9.32
CA LEU A 39 -10.21 15.56 -7.89
C LEU A 39 -11.58 16.20 -7.61
N LYS A 40 -11.88 17.32 -8.27
CA LYS A 40 -13.15 18.07 -8.09
C LYS A 40 -14.33 17.39 -8.74
N SER A 41 -14.09 16.66 -9.83
CA SER A 41 -15.13 16.04 -10.64
C SER A 41 -15.51 14.65 -10.15
N ASP A 42 -14.76 14.07 -9.21
CA ASP A 42 -15.09 12.76 -8.65
C ASP A 42 -16.23 12.87 -7.65
N ALA A 43 -17.43 12.58 -8.14
CA ALA A 43 -18.64 12.52 -7.34
C ALA A 43 -18.90 11.12 -6.75
N ALA A 44 -18.21 10.08 -7.24
CA ALA A 44 -18.40 8.71 -6.79
C ALA A 44 -17.66 8.46 -5.47
N TYR A 45 -16.43 8.99 -5.38
CA TYR A 45 -15.56 8.82 -4.21
C TYR A 45 -15.02 10.18 -3.74
N PRO A 46 -15.90 11.06 -3.23
CA PRO A 46 -15.51 12.40 -2.80
C PRO A 46 -14.52 12.33 -1.64
N ILE A 47 -13.44 13.11 -1.70
CA ILE A 47 -12.41 13.09 -0.65
C ILE A 47 -12.90 13.57 0.72
N ASP A 48 -14.05 14.24 0.79
CA ASP A 48 -14.66 14.64 2.06
C ASP A 48 -15.22 13.41 2.84
N ASP A 49 -15.33 12.24 2.20
CA ASP A 49 -15.70 10.96 2.84
C ASP A 49 -14.51 10.22 3.49
N ILE A 50 -13.31 10.84 3.53
CA ILE A 50 -12.09 10.28 4.11
C ILE A 50 -12.27 9.71 5.52
N ALA A 51 -13.15 10.28 6.34
CA ALA A 51 -13.41 9.81 7.71
C ALA A 51 -14.06 8.42 7.76
N LYS A 52 -14.58 7.91 6.63
CA LYS A 52 -15.15 6.56 6.50
C LYS A 52 -14.12 5.50 6.12
N ALA A 53 -12.91 5.91 5.71
CA ALA A 53 -11.85 5.00 5.30
C ALA A 53 -11.15 4.39 6.53
N GLN A 54 -10.70 3.15 6.39
CA GLN A 54 -9.91 2.42 7.39
C GLN A 54 -8.42 2.37 7.02
N THR A 55 -8.09 2.49 5.73
CA THR A 55 -6.71 2.44 5.25
C THR A 55 -6.42 3.61 4.31
N MET A 56 -5.27 4.26 4.47
CA MET A 56 -4.77 5.29 3.56
C MET A 56 -3.44 4.86 2.96
N VAL A 57 -3.33 4.93 1.63
CA VAL A 57 -2.10 4.67 0.87
C VAL A 57 -1.78 5.91 0.02
N PRO A 58 -1.03 6.91 0.56
CA PRO A 58 -0.72 8.13 -0.17
C PRO A 58 0.04 7.86 -1.48
N ASP A 59 -0.30 8.58 -2.56
CA ASP A 59 0.34 8.39 -3.87
C ASP A 59 1.65 9.19 -3.99
N VAL A 60 2.71 8.68 -3.36
CA VAL A 60 4.05 9.31 -3.34
C VAL A 60 4.62 9.47 -4.75
N GLU A 61 4.51 8.45 -5.61
CA GLU A 61 4.96 8.50 -7.00
C GLU A 61 4.14 9.50 -7.83
N GLY A 62 2.83 9.61 -7.57
CA GLY A 62 1.97 10.65 -8.14
C GLY A 62 2.42 12.06 -7.77
N ILE A 63 2.77 12.29 -6.50
CA ILE A 63 3.33 13.56 -6.02
C ILE A 63 4.66 13.85 -6.71
N LYS A 64 5.58 12.89 -6.74
CA LYS A 64 6.89 13.02 -7.41
C LYS A 64 6.75 13.37 -8.88
N THR A 65 5.88 12.65 -9.60
CA THR A 65 5.53 12.93 -11.00
C THR A 65 4.95 14.33 -11.16
N ARG A 66 4.15 14.79 -10.20
CA ARG A 66 3.59 16.14 -10.22
C ARG A 66 4.67 17.20 -10.04
N LEU A 67 5.53 17.05 -9.04
CA LEU A 67 6.61 18.00 -8.75
C LEU A 67 7.53 18.17 -9.97
N ALA A 68 7.86 17.09 -10.66
CA ALA A 68 8.70 17.13 -11.88
C ALA A 68 8.08 17.94 -13.04
N LYS A 69 6.75 18.10 -13.08
CA LYS A 69 6.03 18.79 -14.16
C LYS A 69 5.72 20.25 -13.87
N LEU A 70 5.77 20.67 -12.61
CA LEU A 70 5.41 22.03 -12.22
C LEU A 70 6.58 23.00 -12.41
N ILE A 71 6.32 24.12 -13.09
CA ILE A 71 7.34 25.15 -13.36
C ILE A 71 7.27 26.23 -12.29
N GLY A 72 8.43 26.68 -11.81
CA GLY A 72 8.51 27.75 -10.81
C GLY A 72 8.13 27.31 -9.41
N LEU A 73 8.50 26.07 -9.06
CA LEU A 73 8.49 25.60 -7.67
C LEU A 73 9.53 26.36 -6.84
N PRO A 74 9.30 26.55 -5.52
CA PRO A 74 10.32 27.06 -4.61
C PRO A 74 11.58 26.19 -4.63
N ALA A 75 12.75 26.80 -4.45
CA ALA A 75 14.03 26.08 -4.44
C ALA A 75 14.13 25.05 -3.30
N ALA A 76 13.47 25.32 -2.17
CA ALA A 76 13.43 24.45 -0.99
C ALA A 76 12.08 23.73 -0.87
N ILE A 77 11.55 23.19 -1.97
CA ILE A 77 10.34 22.36 -1.91
C ILE A 77 10.67 21.01 -1.24
N PRO A 78 9.86 20.53 -0.28
CA PRO A 78 10.06 19.20 0.29
C PRO A 78 9.93 18.10 -0.78
N SER A 79 10.56 16.96 -0.52
CA SER A 79 10.46 15.76 -1.34
C SER A 79 9.03 15.22 -1.37
N ALA A 80 8.74 14.33 -2.34
CA ALA A 80 7.41 13.74 -2.47
C ALA A 80 6.99 12.97 -1.21
N PHE A 81 7.92 12.21 -0.62
CA PHE A 81 7.68 11.49 0.62
C PHE A 81 7.44 12.44 1.80
N GLU A 82 8.26 13.49 1.96
CA GLU A 82 8.05 14.50 3.01
C GLU A 82 6.70 15.21 2.88
N ILE A 83 6.26 15.53 1.65
CA ILE A 83 4.92 16.11 1.41
C ILE A 83 3.83 15.11 1.82
N ALA A 84 3.96 13.84 1.46
CA ALA A 84 3.00 12.80 1.81
C ALA A 84 2.91 12.61 3.32
N ASP A 85 4.04 12.55 4.03
CA ASP A 85 4.11 12.47 5.49
C ASP A 85 3.44 13.69 6.14
N MET A 86 3.81 14.90 5.72
CA MET A 86 3.24 16.15 6.24
C MET A 86 1.71 16.21 6.08
N LEU A 87 1.19 15.86 4.90
CA LEU A 87 -0.24 15.86 4.62
C LEU A 87 -0.98 14.78 5.40
N THR A 88 -0.39 13.58 5.50
CA THR A 88 -0.95 12.48 6.28
C THR A 88 -1.07 12.86 7.75
N ARG A 89 0.03 13.32 8.37
CA ARG A 89 0.02 13.77 9.77
C ARG A 89 -0.99 14.87 9.99
N PHE A 90 -1.06 15.85 9.08
CA PHE A 90 -2.07 16.89 9.15
C PHE A 90 -3.50 16.33 9.20
N LEU A 91 -3.82 15.35 8.35
CA LEU A 91 -5.15 14.74 8.32
C LEU A 91 -5.45 13.96 9.60
N VAL A 92 -4.47 13.22 10.12
CA VAL A 92 -4.60 12.45 11.37
C VAL A 92 -4.73 13.38 12.59
N ASP A 93 -3.81 14.32 12.77
CA ASP A 93 -3.74 15.23 13.92
C ASP A 93 -4.97 16.14 14.04
N ASN A 94 -5.62 16.44 12.90
CA ASN A 94 -6.84 17.25 12.86
C ASN A 94 -8.12 16.39 12.85
N GLY A 95 -8.02 15.07 13.02
CA GLY A 95 -9.16 14.16 13.14
C GLY A 95 -9.95 13.96 11.84
N TRP A 96 -9.36 14.22 10.67
CA TRP A 96 -9.99 13.96 9.38
C TRP A 96 -9.87 12.48 8.97
N PHE A 97 -8.81 11.81 9.41
CA PHE A 97 -8.58 10.39 9.17
C PHE A 97 -8.16 9.72 10.48
N GLY A 98 -8.69 8.52 10.75
CA GLY A 98 -8.42 7.77 11.98
C GLY A 98 -8.01 6.32 11.76
N GLY A 99 -7.77 5.93 10.51
CA GLY A 99 -7.37 4.58 10.14
C GLY A 99 -5.86 4.38 10.08
N THR A 100 -5.44 3.26 9.49
CA THR A 100 -4.04 2.89 9.28
C THR A 100 -3.48 3.60 8.05
N VAL A 101 -2.22 4.04 8.12
CA VAL A 101 -1.53 4.69 6.99
C VAL A 101 -0.42 3.79 6.49
N TRP A 102 -0.46 3.46 5.20
CA TRP A 102 0.59 2.75 4.49
C TRP A 102 1.47 3.77 3.76
N LEU A 103 2.35 4.42 4.52
CA LEU A 103 3.24 5.46 4.00
C LEU A 103 4.67 4.93 3.84
N TYR A 104 5.06 4.66 2.60
CA TYR A 104 6.40 4.25 2.18
C TYR A 104 6.75 4.94 0.85
N GLU A 105 7.98 4.79 0.37
CA GLU A 105 8.38 5.24 -0.98
C GLU A 105 7.57 4.52 -2.08
N THR A 106 7.25 3.25 -1.87
CA THR A 106 6.44 2.41 -2.77
C THR A 106 5.45 1.57 -1.95
N VAL A 107 4.36 1.12 -2.58
CA VAL A 107 3.36 0.27 -1.91
C VAL A 107 3.94 -1.12 -1.70
N GLU A 108 4.71 -1.59 -2.67
CA GLU A 108 5.43 -2.85 -2.70
C GLU A 108 6.31 -3.02 -1.46
N ASN A 109 7.11 -2.00 -1.11
CA ASN A 109 7.97 -2.06 0.07
C ASN A 109 7.18 -2.06 1.38
N TYR A 110 6.08 -1.30 1.47
CA TYR A 110 5.22 -1.37 2.67
C TYR A 110 4.64 -2.77 2.85
N VAL A 111 4.21 -3.37 1.74
CA VAL A 111 3.56 -4.69 1.74
C VAL A 111 4.54 -5.75 2.21
N THR A 112 5.76 -5.78 1.67
CA THR A 112 6.75 -6.80 2.03
C THR A 112 7.42 -6.56 3.38
N GLU A 113 7.75 -5.31 3.73
CA GLU A 113 8.53 -5.01 4.93
C GLU A 113 7.67 -4.83 6.20
N VAL A 114 6.38 -4.54 6.04
CA VAL A 114 5.48 -4.24 7.18
C VAL A 114 4.27 -5.15 7.15
N TYR A 115 3.43 -5.03 6.12
CA TYR A 115 2.10 -5.65 6.15
C TYR A 115 2.16 -7.17 6.21
N LEU A 116 2.92 -7.83 5.33
CA LEU A 116 3.00 -9.29 5.29
C LEU A 116 3.75 -9.85 6.50
N VAL A 117 4.74 -9.12 7.03
CA VAL A 117 5.43 -9.48 8.28
C VAL A 117 4.45 -9.49 9.46
N GLU A 118 3.57 -8.50 9.56
CA GLU A 118 2.54 -8.46 10.60
C GLU A 118 1.45 -9.53 10.41
N LYS A 119 1.29 -10.05 9.19
CA LYS A 119 0.32 -11.10 8.84
C LYS A 119 0.86 -12.52 8.95
N ASP A 120 2.11 -12.73 9.39
CA ASP A 120 2.76 -14.05 9.48
C ASP A 120 1.88 -15.11 10.18
N TYR A 121 1.31 -14.79 11.34
CA TYR A 121 0.41 -15.71 12.05
C TYR A 121 -0.84 -16.08 11.25
N GLU A 122 -1.43 -15.11 10.52
CA GLU A 122 -2.59 -15.35 9.68
C GLU A 122 -2.23 -16.19 8.45
N ILE A 123 -1.05 -15.93 7.86
CA ILE A 123 -0.48 -16.72 6.76
C ILE A 123 -0.31 -18.18 7.17
N MET A 124 0.35 -18.44 8.31
CA MET A 124 0.52 -19.79 8.86
C MET A 124 -0.81 -20.51 9.05
N ASN A 125 -1.81 -19.80 9.58
CA ASN A 125 -3.12 -20.38 9.85
C ASN A 125 -3.89 -20.72 8.56
N GLN A 126 -3.84 -19.86 7.54
CA GLN A 126 -4.51 -20.13 6.26
C GLN A 126 -3.80 -21.25 5.47
N LEU A 127 -2.47 -21.34 5.54
CA LEU A 127 -1.69 -22.37 4.85
C LEU A 127 -1.56 -23.69 5.63
N SER A 128 -2.10 -23.79 6.84
CA SER A 128 -1.90 -24.95 7.73
C SER A 128 -2.31 -26.29 7.10
N GLY A 129 -3.32 -26.26 6.21
CA GLY A 129 -3.76 -27.46 5.47
C GLY A 129 -2.70 -27.99 4.54
N VAL A 130 -2.06 -27.11 3.75
CA VAL A 130 -0.97 -27.44 2.84
C VAL A 130 0.27 -27.87 3.63
N MET A 131 0.58 -27.15 4.71
CA MET A 131 1.69 -27.52 5.60
C MET A 131 1.54 -28.92 6.18
N ALA A 132 0.32 -29.34 6.51
CA ALA A 132 0.05 -30.68 7.07
C ALA A 132 0.29 -31.82 6.07
N GLU A 133 0.33 -31.53 4.77
CA GLU A 133 0.73 -32.50 3.74
C GLU A 133 2.25 -32.72 3.72
N THR A 134 3.01 -31.81 4.34
CA THR A 134 4.46 -31.90 4.47
C THR A 134 4.88 -32.53 5.80
N ASN A 135 6.14 -32.98 5.86
CA ASN A 135 6.81 -33.35 7.12
C ASN A 135 7.83 -32.28 7.56
N ALA A 136 7.57 -31.01 7.21
CA ALA A 136 8.48 -29.90 7.47
C ALA A 136 7.94 -28.93 8.54
N TYR A 137 8.85 -28.27 9.23
CA TYR A 137 8.56 -27.14 10.12
C TYR A 137 8.83 -25.84 9.38
N PHE A 138 7.82 -25.00 9.23
CA PHE A 138 7.91 -23.71 8.54
C PHE A 138 8.25 -22.60 9.53
N ASP A 139 9.21 -21.75 9.14
CA ASP A 139 9.70 -20.64 9.98
C ASP A 139 9.12 -19.32 9.46
N GLU A 140 9.69 -18.75 8.39
CA GLU A 140 9.28 -17.46 7.83
C GLU A 140 8.89 -17.53 6.35
N ALA A 141 7.82 -16.82 6.01
CA ALA A 141 7.32 -16.65 4.65
C ALA A 141 8.15 -15.58 3.90
N TYR A 142 8.74 -15.93 2.75
CA TYR A 142 9.53 -15.01 1.94
C TYR A 142 8.78 -14.56 0.68
N PHE A 143 8.59 -13.26 0.50
CA PHE A 143 7.93 -12.68 -0.68
C PHE A 143 8.94 -11.95 -1.56
N GLU A 144 8.92 -12.24 -2.87
CA GLU A 144 9.90 -11.74 -3.84
C GLU A 144 9.30 -10.74 -4.82
N GLU A 145 8.10 -11.01 -5.30
CA GLU A 145 7.45 -10.23 -6.34
C GLU A 145 6.14 -9.65 -5.82
N VAL A 146 5.97 -8.34 -5.95
CA VAL A 146 4.72 -7.65 -5.62
C VAL A 146 4.23 -6.88 -6.82
N GLU A 147 3.03 -7.21 -7.28
CA GLU A 147 2.32 -6.49 -8.32
C GLU A 147 1.19 -5.65 -7.70
N VAL A 148 1.16 -4.35 -8.04
CA VAL A 148 0.14 -3.41 -7.55
C VAL A 148 -0.75 -2.94 -8.70
N THR A 149 -1.96 -3.47 -8.75
CA THR A 149 -2.97 -3.08 -9.73
C THR A 149 -3.94 -2.05 -9.15
N ARG A 150 -3.89 -0.82 -9.68
CA ARG A 150 -4.82 0.26 -9.32
C ARG A 150 -5.99 0.28 -10.29
N THR A 151 -7.22 0.23 -9.75
CA THR A 151 -8.46 0.31 -10.52
C THR A 151 -9.23 1.59 -10.19
N ASN A 152 -10.37 1.82 -10.84
CA ASN A 152 -11.23 2.96 -10.49
C ASN A 152 -11.93 2.79 -9.14
N ASP A 153 -12.11 1.54 -8.71
CA ASP A 153 -12.91 1.15 -7.54
C ASP A 153 -12.07 0.64 -6.37
N GLY A 154 -10.75 0.61 -6.51
CA GLY A 154 -9.87 0.11 -5.46
C GLY A 154 -8.46 -0.19 -5.93
N MET A 155 -7.74 -0.95 -5.11
CA MET A 155 -6.40 -1.45 -5.37
C MET A 155 -6.35 -2.94 -5.06
N ILE A 156 -5.70 -3.71 -5.94
CA ILE A 156 -5.41 -5.13 -5.74
C ILE A 156 -3.90 -5.24 -5.71
N ILE A 157 -3.37 -5.91 -4.69
CA ILE A 157 -1.96 -6.19 -4.52
C ILE A 157 -1.80 -7.71 -4.49
N GLU A 158 -0.92 -8.23 -5.34
CA GLU A 158 -0.58 -9.65 -5.37
C GLU A 158 0.90 -9.79 -5.04
N ALA A 159 1.21 -10.54 -4.00
CA ALA A 159 2.57 -10.82 -3.57
C ALA A 159 2.86 -12.31 -3.70
N ALA A 160 3.77 -12.67 -4.60
CA ALA A 160 4.22 -14.03 -4.81
C ALA A 160 5.50 -14.29 -4.00
N GLY A 161 5.61 -15.51 -3.47
CA GLY A 161 6.70 -15.89 -2.61
C GLY A 161 6.79 -17.38 -2.37
N GLN A 162 7.72 -17.77 -1.52
CA GLN A 162 7.92 -19.14 -1.08
C GLN A 162 7.95 -19.21 0.44
N TYR A 163 7.30 -20.23 0.99
CA TYR A 163 7.39 -20.58 2.40
C TYR A 163 8.28 -21.80 2.56
N TYR A 164 9.49 -21.59 3.07
CA TYR A 164 10.46 -22.65 3.28
C TYR A 164 10.27 -23.31 4.64
N GLY A 165 10.25 -24.63 4.62
CA GLY A 165 10.22 -25.50 5.77
C GLY A 165 11.56 -26.24 5.94
N SER A 166 11.86 -26.59 7.18
CA SER A 166 12.95 -27.50 7.51
C SER A 166 12.40 -28.90 7.73
N ASN A 167 12.90 -29.87 6.96
CA ASN A 167 12.48 -31.26 7.08
C ASN A 167 12.82 -31.86 8.46
N ASP A 168 11.90 -32.63 9.03
CA ASP A 168 12.17 -33.44 10.23
C ASP A 168 13.00 -34.68 9.83
N PRO A 169 14.28 -34.81 10.26
CA PRO A 169 15.16 -35.89 9.84
C PRO A 169 14.68 -37.29 10.26
N ASP A 170 13.72 -37.37 11.19
CA ASP A 170 13.10 -38.61 11.62
C ASP A 170 11.86 -39.00 10.78
N ARG A 171 11.49 -38.21 9.76
CA ARG A 171 10.32 -38.43 8.89
C ARG A 171 10.69 -38.55 7.41
N VAL A 172 9.81 -39.20 6.64
CA VAL A 172 9.99 -39.34 5.18
C VAL A 172 9.75 -37.99 4.51
N PHE A 173 10.67 -37.58 3.63
CA PHE A 173 10.53 -36.36 2.84
C PHE A 173 9.23 -36.37 2.02
N ALA A 174 8.48 -35.27 2.09
CA ALA A 174 7.19 -35.09 1.43
C ALA A 174 7.02 -33.65 0.91
N GLY A 175 8.12 -33.03 0.47
CA GLY A 175 8.20 -31.60 0.17
C GLY A 175 8.46 -30.77 1.42
N ASP A 176 9.13 -29.64 1.25
CA ASP A 176 9.49 -28.70 2.30
C ASP A 176 9.31 -27.23 1.87
N THR A 177 8.82 -26.98 0.66
CA THR A 177 8.62 -25.63 0.12
C THR A 177 7.20 -25.48 -0.38
N ILE A 178 6.54 -24.37 -0.01
CA ILE A 178 5.20 -24.01 -0.48
C ILE A 178 5.34 -22.76 -1.35
N ASP A 179 4.94 -22.84 -2.61
CA ASP A 179 4.77 -21.65 -3.44
C ASP A 179 3.48 -20.96 -3.01
N MET A 180 3.56 -19.68 -2.67
CA MET A 180 2.44 -18.94 -2.08
C MET A 180 2.16 -17.65 -2.84
N THR A 181 0.89 -17.24 -2.81
CA THR A 181 0.43 -15.96 -3.35
C THR A 181 -0.51 -15.32 -2.35
N ALA A 182 -0.09 -14.18 -1.80
CA ALA A 182 -0.94 -13.33 -0.98
C ALA A 182 -1.68 -12.32 -1.86
N THR A 183 -3.00 -12.24 -1.72
CA THR A 183 -3.84 -11.25 -2.39
C THR A 183 -4.42 -10.32 -1.36
N ILE A 184 -4.20 -9.01 -1.55
CA ILE A 184 -4.75 -7.95 -0.72
C ILE A 184 -5.64 -7.08 -1.59
N LYS A 185 -6.90 -6.94 -1.21
CA LYS A 185 -7.86 -6.08 -1.89
C LYS A 185 -8.29 -4.93 -0.99
N LEU A 186 -8.23 -3.73 -1.55
CA LEU A 186 -8.58 -2.48 -0.88
C LEU A 186 -9.67 -1.77 -1.70
N ASP A 187 -10.91 -1.83 -1.21
CA ASP A 187 -12.04 -1.17 -1.86
C ASP A 187 -12.02 0.34 -1.58
N ARG A 188 -12.20 1.13 -2.64
CA ARG A 188 -12.07 2.59 -2.59
C ARG A 188 -13.21 3.22 -1.79
N VAL A 189 -12.87 4.17 -0.91
CA VAL A 189 -13.84 4.92 -0.10
C VAL A 189 -13.82 6.41 -0.42
N ALA A 190 -12.63 7.01 -0.49
CA ALA A 190 -12.49 8.45 -0.72
C ALA A 190 -11.18 8.78 -1.44
N GLY A 191 -11.25 9.52 -2.56
CA GLY A 191 -10.06 9.68 -3.40
C GLY A 191 -9.51 8.34 -3.90
N HIS A 192 -8.38 8.33 -4.60
CA HIS A 192 -7.74 7.08 -5.05
C HIS A 192 -6.78 6.49 -4.01
N THR A 193 -6.80 7.01 -2.78
CA THR A 193 -5.81 6.69 -1.75
C THR A 193 -6.41 6.37 -0.39
N CYS A 194 -7.73 6.48 -0.21
CA CYS A 194 -8.38 6.09 1.04
C CYS A 194 -9.38 4.96 0.76
N PHE A 195 -9.21 3.85 1.48
CA PHE A 195 -9.85 2.57 1.26
C PHE A 195 -10.59 2.10 2.51
N GLY A 196 -11.48 1.13 2.34
CA GLY A 196 -12.10 0.40 3.43
C GLY A 196 -11.11 -0.54 4.12
N GLU A 197 -11.67 -1.46 4.91
CA GLU A 197 -10.95 -2.60 5.46
C GLU A 197 -10.32 -3.41 4.33
N GLU A 198 -9.09 -3.87 4.57
CA GLU A 198 -8.40 -4.76 3.67
C GLU A 198 -9.03 -6.16 3.69
N ASP A 199 -9.22 -6.73 2.50
CA ASP A 199 -9.58 -8.13 2.33
C ASP A 199 -8.30 -8.89 1.97
N PHE A 200 -7.85 -9.76 2.88
CA PHE A 200 -6.61 -10.51 2.79
C PHE A 200 -6.86 -12.00 2.63
N MET A 201 -6.24 -12.59 1.62
CA MET A 201 -6.25 -14.02 1.38
C MET A 201 -4.86 -14.49 1.02
N ILE A 202 -4.51 -15.71 1.39
CA ILE A 202 -3.32 -16.38 0.88
C ILE A 202 -3.66 -17.76 0.34
N GLY A 203 -3.18 -18.04 -0.86
CA GLY A 203 -3.16 -19.37 -1.46
C GLY A 203 -1.75 -19.93 -1.43
N GLY A 204 -1.63 -21.24 -1.40
CA GLY A 204 -0.34 -21.91 -1.57
C GLY A 204 -0.48 -23.34 -2.05
N GLU A 205 0.54 -23.81 -2.76
CA GLU A 205 0.62 -25.17 -3.29
C GLU A 205 2.01 -25.74 -2.95
N LEU A 206 2.07 -27.05 -2.69
CA LEU A 206 3.33 -27.72 -2.41
C LEU A 206 4.20 -27.71 -3.67
N ASN A 207 5.45 -27.27 -3.54
CA ASN A 207 6.43 -27.37 -4.60
C ASN A 207 7.07 -28.77 -4.56
N ASP A 208 6.77 -29.61 -5.56
CA ASP A 208 7.31 -30.97 -5.72
C ASP A 208 8.42 -31.05 -6.78
N ASP A 209 8.93 -29.91 -7.27
CA ASP A 209 10.03 -29.84 -8.24
C ASP A 209 11.36 -30.26 -7.58
N TRP A 210 11.58 -31.57 -7.54
CA TRP A 210 12.87 -32.18 -7.22
C TRP A 210 13.89 -31.85 -8.32
N TYR A 211 14.84 -30.94 -8.06
CA TYR A 211 16.04 -30.83 -8.89
C TYR A 211 16.95 -32.04 -8.62
N GLU A 212 16.92 -33.06 -9.49
CA GLU A 212 18.05 -33.98 -9.62
C GLU A 212 19.23 -33.19 -10.21
N ASP A 213 20.22 -32.87 -9.36
CA ASP A 213 21.57 -32.56 -9.84
C ASP A 213 22.08 -33.77 -10.64
N ALA A 214 22.03 -33.67 -11.97
CA ALA A 214 22.54 -34.66 -12.91
C ALA A 214 24.06 -34.62 -13.06
#